data_AF-A0A8S4SPI1-F1
#
_entry.id   AF-A0A8S4SPI1-F1
#
_cell.length_a   1.000
_cell.length_b   1.000
_cell.length_c   1.000
_cell.angle_alpha   90.00
_cell.angle_beta   90.00
_cell.angle_gamma   90.00
#
_symmetry.space_group_name_H-M   'P 1'
#
loop_
_entity.id
_entity.type
_entity.pdbx_description
1 polymer ?
#
loop_
_entity_poly.entity_id
_entity_poly.type
_entity_poly.pdbx_seq_one_letter_code
_entity_poly.pdbx_strand_id
1 'polypeptide(L)'
;AKSACEKVIRRDIARTYPEHDFFKEKDGLGQESLFNVMKAYSLHDREVGYCQGSGFIVGLLLMQMPEEEAFAVLLKIMQHHRMRDMFKPSMAELGLCMFQLENLVQELIPDLHVHFQSQVRVIFFFITKKNAELSYSSGRRLIYVHE
;
A
#
# COMPACT_ATOMS: atom_id res chain seq x y z
N ALA A 1 -11.41 -4.37 20.73
CA ALA A 1 -10.21 -5.24 20.62
C ALA A 1 -8.97 -4.40 20.27
N LYS A 2 -7.77 -4.82 20.68
CA LYS A 2 -6.51 -4.11 20.43
C LYS A 2 -5.83 -4.68 19.18
N SER A 3 -5.49 -3.82 18.21
CA SER A 3 -4.75 -4.27 17.01
C SER A 3 -3.24 -4.19 17.25
N ALA A 4 -2.50 -5.18 16.76
CA ALA A 4 -1.03 -5.13 16.79
C ALA A 4 -0.48 -4.00 15.89
N CYS A 5 -1.28 -3.53 14.93
CA CYS A 5 -0.89 -2.54 13.94
C CYS A 5 -1.10 -1.08 14.38
N GLU A 6 -1.71 -0.81 15.54
CA GLU A 6 -2.12 0.55 15.94
C GLU A 6 -0.99 1.58 15.87
N LYS A 7 0.23 1.22 16.29
CA LYS A 7 1.39 2.11 16.23
C LYS A 7 1.77 2.49 14.80
N VAL A 8 1.74 1.51 13.90
CA VAL A 8 2.10 1.70 12.48
C VAL A 8 1.00 2.50 11.78
N ILE A 9 -0.27 2.19 12.06
CA ILE A 9 -1.44 2.92 11.53
C ILE A 9 -1.33 4.41 11.91
N ARG A 10 -1.12 4.74 13.19
CA ARG A 10 -1.03 6.15 13.65
C ARG A 10 0.10 6.92 12.97
N ARG A 11 1.26 6.29 12.80
CA ARG A 11 2.40 6.91 12.10
C ARG A 11 2.05 7.23 10.65
N ASP A 12 1.31 6.35 9.98
CA ASP A 12 0.99 6.48 8.57
C ASP A 12 -0.17 7.45 8.31
N ILE A 13 -1.08 7.63 9.27
CA ILE A 13 -2.17 8.61 9.19
C ILE A 13 -1.62 10.04 9.07
N ALA A 14 -0.61 10.40 9.87
CA ALA A 14 -0.02 11.73 9.86
C ALA A 14 0.59 12.14 8.51
N ARG A 15 0.82 11.18 7.60
CA ARG A 15 1.35 11.39 6.24
C ARG A 15 0.34 11.09 5.13
N THR A 16 -0.92 10.78 5.47
CA THR A 16 -1.98 10.48 4.52
C THR A 16 -2.79 11.75 4.27
N TYR A 17 -2.61 12.36 3.09
CA TYR A 17 -3.23 13.64 2.70
C TYR A 17 -3.07 14.78 3.73
N PRO A 18 -1.84 15.09 4.20
CA PRO A 18 -1.61 16.00 5.33
C PRO A 18 -2.10 17.44 5.06
N GLU A 19 -2.15 17.87 3.81
CA GLU A 19 -2.60 19.21 3.41
C GLU A 19 -4.11 19.29 3.16
N HIS A 20 -4.83 18.16 3.17
CA HIS A 20 -6.26 18.14 2.88
C HIS A 20 -7.06 18.59 4.10
N ASP A 21 -8.05 19.48 3.92
CA ASP A 21 -8.80 20.10 5.03
C ASP A 21 -9.40 19.09 6.02
N PHE A 22 -9.84 17.93 5.52
CA PHE A 22 -10.40 16.87 6.35
C PHE A 22 -9.36 16.13 7.22
N PHE A 23 -8.08 16.08 6.79
CA PHE A 23 -7.02 15.29 7.43
C PHE A 23 -5.91 16.14 8.06
N LYS A 24 -5.87 17.46 7.81
CA LYS A 24 -4.80 18.36 8.26
C LYS A 24 -4.76 18.56 9.77
N GLU A 25 -5.90 18.46 10.44
CA GLU A 25 -5.96 18.62 11.89
C GLU A 25 -5.42 17.36 12.57
N LYS A 26 -4.34 17.53 13.33
CA LYS A 26 -3.74 16.46 14.10
C LYS A 26 -4.73 15.94 15.13
N ASP A 27 -4.94 14.64 15.15
CA ASP A 27 -5.93 13.98 16.02
C ASP A 27 -7.37 14.51 15.81
N GLY A 28 -7.65 15.15 14.66
CA GLY A 28 -8.99 15.59 14.27
C GLY A 28 -9.85 14.44 13.73
N LEU A 29 -11.12 14.75 13.46
CA LEU A 29 -12.14 13.76 13.06
C LEU A 29 -11.72 12.90 11.87
N GLY A 30 -11.16 13.49 10.81
CA GLY A 30 -10.74 12.71 9.64
C GLY A 30 -9.61 11.73 9.93
N GLN A 31 -8.63 12.13 10.75
CA GLN A 31 -7.56 11.23 11.19
C GLN A 31 -8.08 10.12 12.10
N GLU A 32 -9.03 10.41 12.97
CA GLU A 32 -9.69 9.43 13.84
C GLU A 32 -10.51 8.42 13.02
N SER A 33 -11.33 8.88 12.08
CA SER A 33 -12.09 7.99 11.20
C SER A 33 -11.18 7.10 10.35
N LEU A 34 -10.09 7.65 9.82
CA LEU A 34 -9.08 6.86 9.12
C LEU A 34 -8.44 5.79 10.04
N PHE A 35 -8.14 6.15 11.29
CA PHE A 35 -7.65 5.21 12.29
C PHE A 35 -8.64 4.09 12.56
N ASN A 36 -9.92 4.42 12.76
CA ASN A 36 -10.97 3.46 13.09
C ASN A 36 -11.17 2.45 11.97
N VAL A 37 -11.30 2.92 10.72
CA VAL A 37 -11.47 2.02 9.56
C VAL A 37 -10.25 1.13 9.37
N MET A 38 -9.03 1.68 9.42
CA MET A 38 -7.81 0.88 9.26
C MET A 38 -7.62 -0.11 10.40
N LYS A 39 -7.95 0.28 11.63
CA LYS A 39 -7.91 -0.61 12.80
C LYS A 39 -8.92 -1.73 12.66
N ALA A 40 -10.17 -1.41 12.30
CA ALA A 40 -11.23 -2.39 12.08
C ALA A 40 -10.83 -3.40 10.99
N TYR A 41 -10.29 -2.93 9.86
CA TYR A 41 -9.81 -3.80 8.79
C TYR A 41 -8.69 -4.73 9.26
N SER A 42 -7.69 -4.20 9.98
CA SER A 42 -6.57 -5.00 10.49
C SER A 42 -6.99 -6.11 11.46
N LEU A 43 -8.14 -5.95 12.13
CA LEU A 43 -8.72 -6.94 13.03
C LEU A 43 -9.62 -7.93 12.29
N HIS A 44 -10.28 -7.47 11.24
CA HIS A 44 -11.16 -8.27 10.38
C HIS A 44 -10.34 -9.28 9.54
N ASP A 45 -9.32 -8.80 8.84
CA ASP A 45 -8.41 -9.63 8.05
C ASP A 45 -7.01 -9.63 8.66
N ARG A 46 -6.75 -10.58 9.57
CA ARG A 46 -5.48 -10.66 10.29
C ARG A 46 -4.32 -11.14 9.43
N GLU A 47 -4.58 -11.82 8.32
CA GLU A 47 -3.54 -12.31 7.40
C GLU A 47 -2.92 -11.12 6.63
N VAL A 48 -3.77 -10.19 6.17
CA VAL A 48 -3.30 -8.92 5.60
C VAL A 48 -2.86 -7.96 6.72
N GLY A 49 -3.67 -7.84 7.76
CA GLY A 49 -3.49 -6.87 8.83
C GLY A 49 -3.53 -5.44 8.30
N TYR A 50 -2.45 -4.70 8.54
CA TYR A 50 -2.25 -3.37 7.98
C TYR A 50 -1.07 -3.38 7.00
N CYS A 51 -1.33 -3.04 5.74
CA CYS A 51 -0.27 -2.78 4.78
C CYS A 51 -0.03 -1.27 4.64
N GLN A 52 1.23 -0.85 4.80
CA GLN A 52 1.65 0.52 4.51
C GLN A 52 1.16 0.96 3.11
N GLY A 53 0.56 2.15 3.05
CA GLY A 53 -0.03 2.69 1.82
C GLY A 53 -1.53 2.43 1.68
N SER A 54 -2.09 1.38 2.30
CA SER A 54 -3.54 1.10 2.23
C SER A 54 -4.40 2.21 2.84
N GLY A 55 -3.84 3.00 3.78
CA GLY A 55 -4.49 4.18 4.34
C GLY A 55 -4.85 5.25 3.30
N PHE A 56 -4.14 5.35 2.17
CA PHE A 56 -4.50 6.28 1.10
C PHE A 56 -5.80 5.89 0.40
N ILE A 57 -6.06 4.59 0.21
CA ILE A 57 -7.33 4.11 -0.35
C ILE A 57 -8.47 4.52 0.57
N VAL A 58 -8.33 4.26 1.87
CA VAL A 58 -9.35 4.63 2.86
C VAL A 58 -9.51 6.14 2.99
N GLY A 59 -8.42 6.90 2.91
CA GLY A 59 -8.47 8.36 2.88
C GLY A 59 -9.33 8.90 1.75
N LEU A 60 -9.20 8.34 0.53
CA LEU A 60 -10.06 8.71 -0.60
C LEU A 60 -11.53 8.35 -0.37
N LEU A 61 -11.80 7.17 0.19
CA LEU A 61 -13.17 6.76 0.49
C LEU A 61 -13.80 7.71 1.51
N LEU A 62 -13.10 8.04 2.60
CA LEU A 62 -13.60 8.93 3.65
C LEU A 62 -13.82 10.37 3.20
N MET A 63 -13.20 10.81 2.09
CA MET A 63 -13.52 12.11 1.48
C MET A 63 -14.89 12.09 0.77
N GLN A 64 -15.43 10.91 0.45
CA GLN A 64 -16.64 10.75 -0.37
C GLN A 64 -17.81 10.12 0.40
N MET A 65 -17.55 9.38 1.48
CA MET A 65 -18.58 8.64 2.22
C MET A 65 -18.28 8.54 3.72
N PRO A 66 -19.30 8.27 4.56
CA PRO A 66 -19.14 8.06 5.99
C PRO A 66 -18.25 6.86 6.36
N GLU A 67 -17.80 6.83 7.62
CA GLU A 67 -16.86 5.84 8.15
C GLU A 67 -17.29 4.38 7.92
N GLU A 68 -18.55 4.05 8.21
CA GLU A 68 -19.08 2.69 8.07
C GLU A 68 -19.13 2.23 6.60
N GLU A 69 -19.54 3.13 5.71
CA GLU A 69 -19.59 2.88 4.27
C GLU A 69 -18.19 2.70 3.70
N ALA A 70 -17.23 3.54 4.11
CA ALA A 70 -15.84 3.43 3.71
C ALA A 70 -15.25 2.07 4.10
N PHE A 71 -15.57 1.57 5.30
CA PHE A 71 -15.18 0.22 5.71
C PHE A 71 -15.82 -0.87 4.84
N ALA A 72 -17.13 -0.78 4.57
CA ALA A 72 -17.82 -1.76 3.74
C ALA A 72 -17.27 -1.81 2.31
N VAL A 73 -17.01 -0.64 1.71
CA VAL A 73 -16.40 -0.53 0.37
C VAL A 73 -14.96 -1.06 0.38
N LEU A 74 -14.17 -0.77 1.41
CA LEU A 74 -12.82 -1.33 1.56
C LEU A 74 -12.85 -2.86 1.56
N LEU A 75 -13.78 -3.49 2.29
CA LEU A 75 -13.92 -4.95 2.29
C LEU A 75 -14.23 -5.48 0.89
N LYS A 76 -15.10 -4.81 0.13
CA LYS A 76 -15.41 -5.19 -1.24
C LYS A 76 -14.21 -5.04 -2.17
N ILE A 77 -13.49 -3.92 -2.10
CA ILE A 77 -12.26 -3.72 -2.89
C ILE A 77 -11.28 -4.85 -2.61
N MET A 78 -11.07 -5.22 -1.35
CA MET A 78 -10.13 -6.27 -0.97
C MET A 78 -10.58 -7.66 -1.43
N GLN A 79 -11.89 -7.93 -1.48
CA GLN A 79 -12.44 -9.18 -2.01
C GLN A 79 -12.33 -9.32 -3.54
N HIS A 80 -12.14 -8.21 -4.26
CA HIS A 80 -12.13 -8.18 -5.71
C HIS A 80 -10.73 -7.89 -6.28
N HIS A 81 -10.53 -8.21 -7.55
CA HIS A 81 -9.34 -7.85 -8.34
C HIS A 81 -7.99 -8.24 -7.71
N ARG A 82 -7.93 -9.30 -6.88
CA ARG A 82 -6.72 -9.77 -6.19
C ARG A 82 -6.06 -8.71 -5.29
N MET A 83 -6.81 -7.65 -4.93
CA MET A 83 -6.28 -6.54 -4.13
C MET A 83 -5.80 -7.03 -2.76
N ARG A 84 -6.58 -7.89 -2.09
CA ARG A 84 -6.16 -8.50 -0.82
C ARG A 84 -4.78 -9.15 -0.91
N ASP A 85 -4.54 -9.94 -1.94
CA ASP A 85 -3.29 -10.67 -2.11
C ASP A 85 -2.12 -9.73 -2.44
N MET A 86 -2.37 -8.61 -3.14
CA MET A 86 -1.39 -7.54 -3.31
C MET A 86 -0.99 -6.87 -2.00
N PHE A 87 -1.85 -6.85 -0.98
CA PHE A 87 -1.58 -6.24 0.33
C PHE A 87 -1.03 -7.23 1.37
N LYS A 88 -1.02 -8.54 1.09
CA LYS A 88 -0.46 -9.56 2.00
C LYS A 88 1.03 -9.34 2.27
N PRO A 89 1.53 -9.63 3.48
CA PRO A 89 2.93 -9.39 3.85
C PRO A 89 3.99 -9.96 2.89
N SER A 90 3.71 -11.09 2.23
CA SER A 90 4.61 -11.70 1.24
C SER A 90 4.84 -10.84 0.00
N MET A 91 3.88 -9.95 -0.33
CA MET A 91 3.89 -9.10 -1.53
C MET A 91 4.08 -9.90 -2.83
N ALA A 92 3.75 -11.19 -2.84
CA ALA A 92 4.00 -12.08 -3.98
C ALA A 92 3.24 -11.62 -5.23
N GLU A 93 1.96 -11.26 -5.07
CA GLU A 93 1.13 -10.74 -6.16
C GLU A 93 1.62 -9.41 -6.69
N LEU A 94 2.05 -8.52 -5.79
CA LEU A 94 2.66 -7.26 -6.20
C LEU A 94 3.93 -7.54 -7.03
N GLY A 95 4.79 -8.47 -6.60
CA GLY A 95 5.98 -8.86 -7.34
C GLY A 95 5.65 -9.37 -8.75
N LEU A 96 4.62 -10.20 -8.88
CA LEU A 96 4.14 -10.69 -10.17
C LEU A 96 3.64 -9.54 -11.07
N CYS A 97 2.81 -8.64 -10.55
CA CYS A 97 2.34 -7.46 -11.29
C CYS A 97 3.51 -6.59 -11.76
N MET A 98 4.56 -6.44 -10.94
CA MET A 98 5.73 -5.66 -11.29
C MET A 98 6.56 -6.33 -12.39
N PHE A 99 6.72 -7.65 -12.36
CA PHE A 99 7.35 -8.42 -13.43
C PHE A 99 6.57 -8.30 -14.75
N GLN A 100 5.24 -8.41 -14.68
CA GLN A 100 4.38 -8.22 -15.85
C GLN A 100 4.51 -6.80 -16.42
N LEU A 101 4.54 -5.78 -15.56
CA LEU A 101 4.75 -4.39 -15.98
C LEU A 101 6.12 -4.21 -16.65
N GLU A 102 7.19 -4.78 -16.11
CA GLU A 102 8.53 -4.72 -16.69
C GLU A 102 8.56 -5.30 -18.11
N ASN A 103 7.93 -6.47 -18.31
CA ASN A 103 7.81 -7.09 -19.63
C ASN A 103 6.98 -6.25 -20.60
N LEU A 104 5.86 -5.67 -20.15
CA LEU A 104 5.04 -4.77 -20.97
C LEU A 104 5.81 -3.51 -21.39
N VAL A 105 6.59 -2.92 -20.49
CA VAL A 105 7.42 -1.76 -20.82
C VAL A 105 8.52 -2.15 -21.81
N GLN A 106 9.12 -3.33 -21.67
CA GLN A 106 10.11 -3.83 -22.62
C GLN A 106 9.52 -4.00 -24.02
N GLU A 107 8.30 -4.54 -24.12
CA GLU A 107 7.64 -4.80 -25.41
C GLU A 107 7.12 -3.51 -26.07
N LEU A 108 6.47 -2.64 -25.30
CA LEU A 108 5.76 -1.48 -25.82
C LEU A 108 6.64 -0.22 -25.92
N ILE A 109 7.64 -0.07 -25.04
CA ILE A 109 8.48 1.13 -24.95
C ILE A 109 9.95 0.75 -24.64
N PRO A 110 10.65 0.06 -25.57
CA PRO A 110 11.97 -0.52 -25.34
C PRO A 110 13.05 0.52 -24.95
N ASP A 111 13.00 1.73 -25.51
CA ASP A 111 13.95 2.80 -25.17
C ASP A 111 13.82 3.22 -23.70
N LEU A 112 12.58 3.26 -23.19
CA LEU A 112 12.31 3.54 -21.78
C LEU A 112 12.75 2.37 -20.89
N HIS A 113 12.54 1.13 -21.35
CA HIS A 113 13.03 -0.06 -20.65
C HIS A 113 14.56 -0.02 -20.51
N VAL A 114 15.30 0.23 -21.59
CA VAL A 114 16.77 0.37 -21.56
C VAL A 114 17.20 1.49 -20.62
N HIS A 115 16.50 2.63 -20.66
CA HIS A 115 16.77 3.73 -19.73
C HIS A 115 16.58 3.29 -18.27
N PHE A 116 15.48 2.60 -17.93
CA PHE A 116 15.22 2.07 -16.59
C PHE A 116 16.21 0.99 -16.13
N GLN A 117 16.78 0.21 -17.05
CA GLN A 117 17.85 -0.75 -16.72
C GLN A 117 19.17 -0.02 -16.43
N SER A 118 19.47 1.07 -17.14
CA SER A 118 20.70 1.85 -16.96
C SER A 118 20.71 2.71 -15.69
N GLN A 119 19.54 3.16 -15.25
CA GLN A 119 19.34 3.94 -14.02
C GLN A 119 18.81 2.98 -12.95
N VAL A 120 19.69 2.45 -12.10
CA VAL A 120 19.38 1.45 -11.06
C VAL A 120 17.93 1.55 -10.52
N ARG A 121 17.07 0.61 -10.96
CA ARG A 121 15.84 0.17 -10.28
C ARG A 121 14.81 1.25 -9.95
N VAL A 122 14.53 2.12 -10.91
CA VAL A 122 13.50 3.18 -10.78
C VAL A 122 12.09 2.59 -10.57
N ILE A 123 11.72 1.52 -11.27
CA ILE A 123 10.37 0.93 -11.18
C ILE A 123 10.05 0.48 -9.74
N PHE A 124 11.04 -0.06 -9.01
CA PHE A 124 10.83 -0.58 -7.66
C PHE A 124 10.62 0.53 -6.62
N PHE A 125 11.23 1.69 -6.83
CA PHE A 125 11.22 2.81 -5.88
C PHE A 125 9.92 3.60 -5.93
N PHE A 126 9.32 3.77 -7.11
CA PHE A 126 8.15 4.63 -7.29
C PHE A 126 6.85 4.04 -6.76
N ILE A 127 6.69 2.71 -6.75
CA ILE A 127 5.38 2.08 -6.47
C ILE A 127 5.25 1.62 -5.02
N THR A 128 6.36 1.31 -4.33
CA THR A 128 6.27 0.92 -2.91
C THR A 128 7.38 1.52 -2.06
N LYS A 129 7.02 2.55 -1.28
CA LYS A 129 7.79 2.97 -0.10
C LYS A 129 8.06 1.81 0.89
N LYS A 130 7.37 0.68 0.73
CA LYS A 130 7.51 -0.58 1.49
C LYS A 130 8.77 -1.38 1.12
N ASN A 131 9.37 -1.19 -0.07
CA ASN A 131 10.49 -2.00 -0.54
C ASN A 131 11.89 -1.42 -0.22
N ALA A 132 11.99 -0.11 0.02
CA ALA A 132 13.28 0.52 0.33
C ALA A 132 13.84 0.10 1.70
N GLU A 133 13.00 -0.07 2.72
CA GLU A 133 13.46 -0.35 4.10
C GLU A 133 13.87 -1.83 4.30
N LEU A 134 13.24 -2.78 3.62
CA LEU A 134 13.54 -4.22 3.74
C LEU A 134 14.79 -4.64 2.96
N SER A 135 15.06 -4.01 1.81
CA SER A 135 16.23 -4.34 0.99
C SER A 135 17.53 -3.72 1.54
N TYR A 136 17.44 -2.55 2.18
CA TYR A 136 18.63 -1.85 2.71
C TYR A 136 19.12 -2.43 4.05
N SER A 137 18.20 -2.86 4.91
CA SER A 137 18.52 -3.40 6.25
C SER A 137 19.04 -4.84 6.24
N SER A 138 18.75 -5.61 5.19
CA SER A 138 19.04 -7.06 5.16
C SER A 138 20.23 -7.46 4.29
N GLY A 139 20.85 -6.53 3.54
CA GLY A 139 21.95 -6.82 2.62
C GLY A 139 21.60 -7.85 1.54
N ARG A 140 20.32 -8.25 1.42
CA ARG A 140 19.87 -9.27 0.48
C ARG A 140 19.72 -8.65 -0.89
N ARG A 141 20.57 -9.13 -1.79
CA ARG A 141 20.35 -9.00 -3.23
C ARG A 141 18.96 -9.61 -3.51
N LEU A 142 18.05 -8.82 -4.10
CA LEU A 142 16.74 -9.29 -4.58
C LEU A 142 16.96 -10.59 -5.38
N ILE A 143 16.55 -11.72 -4.81
CA ILE A 143 16.58 -13.01 -5.49
C ILE A 143 15.40 -12.98 -6.45
N TYR A 144 15.68 -12.78 -7.73
CA TYR A 144 14.76 -13.15 -8.80
C TYR A 144 14.66 -14.68 -8.72
N VAL A 145 13.53 -15.20 -8.22
CA VAL A 145 13.22 -16.62 -8.38
C VAL A 145 12.80 -16.78 -9.84
N HIS A 146 13.77 -17.18 -10.67
CA HIS A 146 13.50 -17.85 -11.93
C HIS A 146 13.17 -19.31 -11.57
N GLU A 147 11.90 -19.67 -11.65
CA GLU A 147 11.44 -21.02 -11.99
C GLU A 147 10.42 -20.92 -13.12
#